data_AF-A0A7V0SR90-F1
#
_entry.id   AF-A0A7V0SR90-F1
#
_cell.length_a   1.000
_cell.length_b   1.000
_cell.length_c   1.000
_cell.angle_alpha   90.00
_cell.angle_beta   90.00
_cell.angle_gamma   90.00
#
_symmetry.space_group_name_H-M   'P 1'
#
loop_
_entity.id
_entity.type
_entity.pdbx_description
1 polymer ?
#
loop_
_entity_poly.entity_id
_entity_poly.type
_entity_poly.pdbx_seq_one_letter_code
_entity_poly.pdbx_strand_id
1 'polypeptide(L)'
;MIAVNAHGKIAAYQATIGTILLLTLPLGWFFLKMGFAPTSIGIAFIITIVICSFGRILWAKKLFNISIKKWIMAVFIPCVGVAFSSALFAFAPNLFLKASFIRLLLAVSASILATTISSWYIALDDRERNFIIENMRHVLKWM
;
A
#
# COMPACT_ATOMS: atom_id res chain seq x y z
N MET A 1 -3.46 -3.14 11.91
CA MET A 1 -4.84 -2.80 12.37
C MET A 1 -5.40 -3.78 13.39
N ILE A 2 -4.83 -4.98 13.55
CA ILE A 2 -5.24 -5.96 14.58
C ILE A 2 -5.20 -5.34 15.99
N ALA A 3 -4.17 -4.55 16.30
CA ALA A 3 -4.06 -3.84 17.57
C ALA A 3 -5.22 -2.85 17.81
N VAL A 4 -5.56 -2.01 16.82
CA VAL A 4 -6.70 -1.07 16.90
C VAL A 4 -8.01 -1.80 17.14
N ASN A 5 -8.19 -2.96 16.49
CA ASN A 5 -9.38 -3.76 16.69
C ASN A 5 -9.41 -4.43 18.08
N ALA A 6 -8.28 -4.90 18.58
CA ALA A 6 -8.19 -5.52 19.91
C ALA A 6 -8.42 -4.54 21.08
N HIS A 7 -8.32 -3.22 20.84
CA HIS A 7 -8.46 -2.19 21.88
C HIS A 7 -9.91 -1.91 22.31
N GLY A 8 -10.91 -2.61 21.75
CA GLY A 8 -12.31 -2.56 22.19
C GLY A 8 -13.14 -1.39 21.65
N LYS A 9 -12.52 -0.35 21.06
CA LYS A 9 -13.23 0.77 20.39
C LYS A 9 -13.42 0.56 18.88
N ILE A 10 -13.72 -0.68 18.48
CA ILE A 10 -13.87 -1.07 17.07
C ILE A 10 -15.02 -0.31 16.40
N ALA A 11 -16.16 -0.17 17.09
CA ALA A 11 -17.37 0.42 16.52
C ALA A 11 -17.13 1.86 16.03
N ALA A 12 -16.51 2.72 16.84
CA ALA A 12 -16.22 4.10 16.45
C ALA A 12 -15.18 4.18 15.31
N TYR A 13 -14.17 3.30 15.32
CA TYR A 13 -13.19 3.19 14.24
C TYR A 13 -13.85 2.76 12.92
N GLN A 14 -14.64 1.69 12.94
CA GLN A 14 -15.32 1.17 11.75
C GLN A 14 -16.40 2.11 11.25
N ALA A 15 -17.12 2.80 12.14
CA ALA A 15 -18.06 3.86 11.74
C ALA A 15 -17.32 4.97 10.99
N THR A 16 -16.20 5.47 11.52
CA THR A 16 -15.44 6.55 10.86
C THR A 16 -14.93 6.12 9.48
N ILE A 17 -14.28 4.95 9.39
CA ILE A 17 -13.70 4.45 8.15
C ILE A 17 -14.78 4.06 7.14
N GLY A 18 -15.87 3.43 7.61
CA GLY A 18 -17.02 3.05 6.80
C GLY A 18 -17.73 4.27 6.21
N THR A 19 -17.95 5.33 7.01
CA THR A 19 -18.54 6.58 6.50
C THR A 19 -17.67 7.23 5.44
N ILE A 20 -16.35 7.27 5.63
CA ILE A 20 -15.42 7.78 4.60
C ILE A 20 -15.55 6.94 3.33
N LEU A 21 -15.57 5.61 3.43
CA LEU A 21 -15.68 4.74 2.26
C LEU A 21 -17.03 4.89 1.54
N LEU A 22 -18.13 5.02 2.28
CA LEU A 22 -19.45 5.28 1.72
C LEU A 22 -19.50 6.61 0.97
N LEU A 23 -18.70 7.61 1.38
CA LEU A 23 -18.57 8.89 0.69
C LEU A 23 -17.98 8.75 -0.73
N THR A 24 -17.36 7.61 -1.06
CA THR A 24 -16.90 7.36 -2.44
C THR A 24 -18.05 7.34 -3.45
N LEU A 25 -19.23 6.84 -3.06
CA LEU A 25 -20.40 6.78 -3.94
C LEU A 25 -20.93 8.16 -4.34
N PRO A 26 -21.24 9.09 -3.40
CA PRO A 26 -21.67 10.43 -3.77
C PRO A 26 -20.58 11.22 -4.50
N LEU A 27 -19.31 10.99 -4.16
CA LEU A 27 -18.18 11.65 -4.83
C LEU A 27 -18.00 11.16 -6.27
N GLY A 28 -18.17 9.86 -6.52
CA GLY A 28 -18.22 9.28 -7.87
C GLY A 28 -19.42 9.78 -8.68
N TRP A 29 -20.61 9.86 -8.06
CA TRP A 29 -21.80 10.41 -8.71
C TRP A 29 -21.63 11.90 -9.07
N PHE A 30 -20.99 12.68 -8.20
CA PHE A 30 -20.67 14.08 -8.48
C PHE A 30 -19.78 14.24 -9.71
N PHE A 31 -18.72 13.44 -9.84
CA PHE A 31 -17.87 13.45 -11.03
C PHE A 31 -18.63 13.07 -12.30
N LEU A 32 -19.49 12.06 -12.24
CA LEU A 32 -20.32 11.69 -13.39
C LEU A 32 -21.30 12.81 -13.77
N LYS A 33 -21.89 13.49 -12.80
CA LYS A 33 -22.81 14.60 -13.03
C LYS A 33 -22.13 15.83 -13.67
N MET A 34 -20.84 16.04 -13.40
CA MET A 34 -20.03 17.07 -14.05
C MET A 34 -19.66 16.73 -15.51
N GLY A 35 -20.11 15.59 -16.04
CA GLY A 35 -19.85 15.18 -17.42
C GLY A 35 -18.48 14.54 -17.63
N PHE A 36 -17.77 14.18 -16.55
CA PHE A 36 -16.50 13.47 -16.68
C PHE A 36 -16.71 12.01 -17.11
N ALA A 37 -15.68 11.44 -17.74
CA ALA A 37 -15.69 10.04 -18.16
C ALA A 37 -15.86 9.07 -16.95
N PRO A 38 -16.37 7.84 -17.17
CA PRO A 38 -16.50 6.84 -16.11
C PRO A 38 -15.20 6.48 -15.40
N THR A 39 -14.05 6.70 -16.04
CA THR A 39 -12.71 6.55 -15.45
C THR A 39 -12.50 7.45 -14.23
N SER A 40 -13.22 8.58 -14.14
CA SER A 40 -13.17 9.50 -13.01
C SER A 40 -13.70 8.90 -11.70
N ILE A 41 -14.53 7.85 -11.76
CA ILE A 41 -14.94 7.10 -10.56
C ILE A 41 -13.71 6.44 -9.90
N GLY A 42 -12.77 5.96 -10.71
CA GLY A 42 -11.51 5.41 -10.20
C GLY A 42 -10.69 6.45 -9.45
N ILE A 43 -10.67 7.69 -9.94
CA ILE A 43 -10.00 8.81 -9.27
C ILE A 43 -10.69 9.12 -7.93
N ALA A 44 -12.02 9.14 -7.90
CA ALA A 44 -12.79 9.29 -6.67
C ALA A 44 -12.45 8.20 -5.65
N PHE A 45 -12.32 6.95 -6.10
CA PHE A 45 -11.96 5.81 -5.26
C PHE A 45 -10.54 5.95 -4.69
N ILE A 46 -9.57 6.38 -5.49
CA ILE A 46 -8.21 6.66 -5.04
C ILE A 46 -8.21 7.74 -3.96
N ILE A 47 -8.91 8.85 -4.20
CA ILE A 47 -9.01 9.96 -3.23
C ILE A 47 -9.57 9.45 -1.90
N THR A 48 -10.69 8.72 -1.94
CA THR A 48 -11.32 8.22 -0.72
C THR A 48 -10.45 7.20 0.01
N ILE A 49 -9.74 6.31 -0.70
CA ILE A 49 -8.80 5.36 -0.09
C ILE A 49 -7.65 6.09 0.60
N VAL A 50 -7.12 7.14 -0.01
CA VAL A 50 -6.05 7.94 0.60
C VAL A 50 -6.56 8.59 1.89
N ILE A 51 -7.72 9.23 1.87
CA ILE A 51 -8.34 9.83 3.05
C ILE A 51 -8.60 8.77 4.13
N CYS A 52 -9.14 7.61 3.74
CA CYS A 52 -9.35 6.48 4.64
C CYS A 52 -8.04 6.02 5.28
N SER A 53 -6.96 5.90 4.51
CA SER A 53 -5.64 5.49 5.01
C SER A 53 -5.08 6.48 6.03
N PHE A 54 -5.23 7.79 5.80
CA PHE A 54 -4.92 8.82 6.79
C PHE A 54 -5.80 8.69 8.04
N GLY A 55 -7.11 8.47 7.88
CA GLY A 55 -8.03 8.22 8.99
C GLY A 55 -7.60 7.05 9.88
N ARG A 56 -7.09 5.97 9.28
CA ARG A 56 -6.57 4.81 10.02
C ARG A 56 -5.34 5.17 10.86
N ILE A 57 -4.43 5.98 10.33
CA ILE A 57 -3.23 6.44 11.03
C ILE A 57 -3.61 7.38 12.19
N LEU A 58 -4.59 8.25 11.99
CA LEU A 58 -5.11 9.13 13.06
C LEU A 58 -5.69 8.33 14.22
N TRP A 59 -6.45 7.27 13.93
CA TRP A 59 -6.95 6.35 14.95
C TRP A 59 -5.82 5.58 15.64
N ALA A 60 -4.82 5.12 14.90
CA ALA A 60 -3.64 4.48 15.48
C ALA A 60 -2.89 5.44 16.44
N LYS A 61 -2.75 6.73 16.07
CA LYS A 61 -2.21 7.77 16.97
C LYS A 61 -3.10 7.95 18.20
N LYS A 62 -4.42 8.05 18.02
CA LYS A 62 -5.35 8.30 19.13
C LYS A 62 -5.36 7.18 20.17
N LEU A 63 -5.21 5.93 19.74
CA LEU A 63 -5.28 4.76 20.61
C LEU A 63 -3.92 4.36 21.20
N PHE A 64 -2.84 4.46 20.42
CA PHE A 64 -1.52 3.96 20.79
C PHE A 64 -0.46 5.05 20.97
N ASN A 65 -0.84 6.32 20.85
CA ASN A 65 0.06 7.49 20.91
C ASN A 65 1.28 7.39 19.98
N ILE A 66 1.10 6.74 18.84
CA ILE A 66 2.16 6.54 17.85
C ILE A 66 2.47 7.89 17.18
N SER A 67 3.75 8.22 17.07
CA SER A 67 4.20 9.39 16.32
C SER A 67 3.98 9.18 14.81
N ILE A 68 3.07 9.96 14.22
CA ILE A 68 2.78 9.95 12.78
C ILE A 68 4.06 10.20 11.97
N LYS A 69 4.92 11.11 12.43
CA LYS A 69 6.19 11.42 11.74
C LYS A 69 7.09 10.19 11.63
N LYS A 70 7.22 9.41 12.71
CA LYS A 70 7.98 8.16 12.70
C LYS A 70 7.39 7.15 11.74
N TRP A 71 6.06 7.00 11.70
CA TRP A 71 5.40 6.10 10.76
C TRP A 71 5.59 6.52 9.30
N ILE A 72 5.49 7.82 9.00
CA ILE A 72 5.72 8.33 7.65
C ILE A 72 7.16 8.05 7.21
N MET A 73 8.15 8.35 8.05
CA MET A 73 9.55 8.13 7.71
C MET A 73 9.93 6.66 7.61
N ALA A 74 9.45 5.83 8.53
CA ALA A 74 9.85 4.43 8.61
C ALA A 74 9.03 3.51 7.69
N VAL A 75 7.81 3.90 7.29
CA VAL A 75 6.90 3.03 6.51
C VAL A 75 6.49 3.68 5.21
N PHE A 76 5.95 4.90 5.24
CA PHE A 76 5.38 5.52 4.04
C PHE A 76 6.45 5.84 2.98
N ILE A 77 7.55 6.49 3.37
CA ILE A 77 8.68 6.81 2.47
C ILE A 77 9.25 5.56 1.79
N PRO A 78 9.62 4.50 2.54
CA PRO A 78 10.17 3.32 1.91
C PRO A 78 9.13 2.58 1.04
N CYS A 79 7.85 2.52 1.44
CA CYS A 79 6.79 1.97 0.57
C CYS A 79 6.66 2.73 -0.75
N VAL A 80 6.74 4.07 -0.73
CA VAL A 80 6.74 4.89 -1.96
C VAL A 80 7.99 4.60 -2.80
N GLY A 81 9.15 4.44 -2.17
CA GLY A 81 10.39 4.04 -2.85
C GLY A 81 10.27 2.69 -3.56
N VAL A 82 9.70 1.69 -2.89
CA VAL A 82 9.44 0.37 -3.48
C VAL A 82 8.45 0.46 -4.64
N ALA A 83 7.35 1.19 -4.48
CA ALA A 83 6.35 1.37 -5.53
C ALA A 83 6.95 2.05 -6.77
N PHE A 84 7.77 3.09 -6.57
CA PHE A 84 8.44 3.78 -7.66
C PHE A 84 9.46 2.90 -8.38
N SER A 85 10.26 2.14 -7.62
CA SER A 85 11.22 1.20 -8.21
C SER A 85 10.51 0.11 -9.02
N SER A 86 9.47 -0.51 -8.47
CA SER A 86 8.69 -1.51 -9.21
C SER A 86 8.04 -0.92 -10.46
N ALA A 87 7.49 0.29 -10.41
CA ALA A 87 6.88 0.93 -11.57
C ALA A 87 7.93 1.22 -12.67
N LEU A 88 9.12 1.67 -12.29
CA LEU A 88 10.22 1.91 -13.22
C LEU A 88 10.64 0.63 -13.94
N PHE A 89 10.79 -0.48 -13.21
CA PHE A 89 11.11 -1.79 -13.78
C PHE A 89 9.97 -2.37 -14.62
N ALA A 90 8.70 -2.13 -14.24
CA ALA A 90 7.54 -2.51 -15.05
C ALA A 90 7.46 -1.75 -16.38
N PHE A 91 7.97 -0.52 -16.41
CA PHE A 91 7.95 0.33 -17.60
C PHE A 91 9.05 -0.03 -18.61
N ALA A 92 10.19 -0.55 -18.16
CA ALA A 92 11.32 -0.88 -19.03
C ALA A 92 10.95 -1.82 -20.20
N PRO A 93 10.21 -2.94 -20.02
CA PRO A 93 9.82 -3.81 -21.13
C PRO A 93 8.85 -3.17 -22.12
N ASN A 94 8.14 -2.11 -21.74
CA ASN A 94 7.23 -1.39 -22.63
C ASN A 94 7.97 -0.51 -23.66
N LEU A 95 9.21 -0.09 -23.36
CA LEU A 95 10.01 0.72 -24.27
C LEU A 95 10.69 -0.10 -25.37
N PHE A 96 11.05 -1.35 -25.08
CA PHE A 96 11.84 -2.19 -26.00
C PHE A 96 11.02 -3.21 -26.79
N LEU A 97 9.80 -3.56 -26.36
CA LEU A 97 9.00 -4.63 -26.95
C LEU A 97 7.64 -4.13 -27.47
N LYS A 98 7.30 -4.54 -28.69
CA LYS A 98 5.95 -4.38 -29.25
C LYS A 98 4.92 -5.17 -28.42
N ALA A 99 3.66 -4.78 -28.50
CA ALA A 99 2.57 -5.43 -27.78
C ALA A 99 2.52 -6.94 -28.09
N SER A 100 2.79 -7.77 -27.09
CA SER A 100 2.84 -9.23 -27.20
C SER A 100 2.71 -9.85 -25.81
N PHE A 101 2.24 -11.10 -25.73
CA PHE A 101 2.10 -11.82 -24.46
C PHE A 101 3.44 -11.97 -23.71
N ILE A 102 4.54 -12.12 -24.46
CA ILE A 102 5.91 -12.17 -23.92
C ILE A 102 6.28 -10.88 -23.18
N ARG A 103 5.84 -9.71 -23.67
CA ARG A 103 6.08 -8.42 -23.00
C ARG A 103 5.38 -8.36 -21.65
N LEU A 104 4.16 -8.90 -21.56
CA LEU A 104 3.41 -8.97 -20.31
C LEU A 104 4.13 -9.86 -19.30
N LEU A 105 4.56 -11.06 -19.72
CA LEU A 105 5.27 -12.00 -18.85
C LEU A 105 6.58 -11.39 -18.30
N LEU A 106 7.35 -10.73 -19.16
CA LEU A 106 8.59 -10.04 -18.77
C LEU A 106 8.35 -8.83 -17.88
N ALA A 107 7.30 -8.03 -18.13
CA ALA A 107 6.96 -6.91 -17.28
C ALA A 107 6.52 -7.36 -15.88
N VAL A 108 5.73 -8.43 -15.80
CA VAL A 108 5.29 -9.00 -14.52
C VAL A 108 6.48 -9.57 -13.74
N SER A 109 7.33 -10.37 -14.37
CA SER A 109 8.50 -10.94 -13.69
C SER A 109 9.49 -9.86 -13.24
N ALA A 110 9.77 -8.86 -14.09
CA ALA A 110 10.61 -7.71 -13.73
C ALA A 110 10.03 -6.92 -12.54
N SER A 111 8.71 -6.69 -12.53
CA SER A 111 8.03 -5.99 -11.43
C SER A 111 8.09 -6.77 -10.11
N ILE A 112 7.92 -8.09 -10.16
CA ILE A 112 8.00 -8.96 -8.98
C ILE A 112 9.42 -8.94 -8.42
N LEU A 113 10.44 -9.10 -9.28
CA LEU A 113 11.83 -9.06 -8.85
C LEU A 113 12.21 -7.71 -8.26
N ALA A 114 11.83 -6.61 -8.93
CA ALA A 114 12.06 -5.26 -8.44
C ALA A 114 11.38 -5.03 -7.09
N THR A 115 10.09 -5.38 -6.95
CA THR A 115 9.38 -5.24 -5.68
C THR A 115 10.05 -6.05 -4.58
N THR A 116 10.46 -7.29 -4.86
CA THR A 116 11.08 -8.17 -3.87
C THR A 116 12.42 -7.60 -3.39
N ILE A 117 13.28 -7.20 -4.34
CA ILE A 117 14.59 -6.62 -4.04
C ILE A 117 14.42 -5.29 -3.30
N SER A 118 13.59 -4.38 -3.80
CA SER A 118 13.35 -3.09 -3.16
C SER A 118 12.71 -3.25 -1.80
N SER A 119 11.78 -4.18 -1.60
CA SER A 119 11.23 -4.47 -0.28
C SER A 119 12.30 -4.96 0.68
N TRP A 120 13.18 -5.87 0.22
CA TRP A 120 14.30 -6.33 1.02
C TRP A 120 15.22 -5.20 1.44
N TYR A 121 15.61 -4.30 0.53
CA TYR A 121 16.61 -3.27 0.79
C TYR A 121 16.09 -1.94 1.34
N ILE A 122 14.84 -1.59 1.06
CA ILE A 122 14.28 -0.26 1.36
C ILE A 122 13.17 -0.36 2.40
N ALA A 123 12.30 -1.37 2.34
CA ALA A 123 11.13 -1.46 3.22
C ALA A 123 11.40 -2.07 4.59
N LEU A 124 12.30 -3.05 4.67
CA LEU A 124 12.59 -3.77 5.91
C LEU A 124 13.62 -3.03 6.76
N ASP A 125 13.25 -2.76 8.02
CA ASP A 125 14.16 -2.25 9.05
C ASP A 125 15.21 -3.31 9.40
N ASP A 126 16.40 -2.89 9.86
CA ASP A 126 17.49 -3.82 10.17
C ASP A 126 17.10 -4.89 11.20
N ARG A 127 16.22 -4.53 12.16
CA ARG A 127 15.67 -5.47 13.13
C ARG A 127 14.74 -6.51 12.50
N GLU A 128 13.92 -6.10 11.54
CA GLU A 128 13.00 -6.99 10.84
C GLU A 128 13.76 -7.96 9.94
N ARG A 129 14.83 -7.50 9.28
CA ARG A 129 15.71 -8.38 8.49
C ARG A 129 16.38 -9.42 9.37
N ASN A 130 16.95 -9.00 10.50
CA ASN A 130 17.60 -9.92 11.42
C ASN A 130 16.61 -10.95 11.98
N PHE A 131 15.37 -10.54 12.30
CA PHE A 131 14.31 -11.46 12.70
C PHE A 131 13.98 -12.49 11.60
N ILE A 132 13.89 -12.08 10.34
CA ILE A 132 13.64 -12.98 9.20
C ILE A 132 14.81 -13.96 9.01
N ILE A 133 16.05 -13.48 9.05
CA ILE A 133 17.26 -14.30 8.88
C ILE A 133 17.36 -15.34 10.01
N GLU A 134 17.07 -14.93 11.25
CA GLU A 134 17.11 -15.81 12.41
C GLU A 134 16.00 -16.87 12.36
N ASN A 135 14.79 -16.49 11.94
CA ASN A 135 13.69 -17.43 11.77
C ASN A 135 13.95 -18.41 10.62
N MET A 136 14.52 -17.96 9.49
CA MET A 136 14.96 -18.86 8.42
C MET A 136 16.03 -19.84 8.89
N ARG A 137 17.00 -19.39 9.71
CA ARG A 137 18.02 -20.25 10.30
C ARG A 137 17.41 -21.29 11.24
N HIS A 138 16.34 -20.93 11.97
CA HIS A 138 15.63 -21.86 12.82
C HIS A 138 14.88 -22.92 12.02
N VAL A 139 14.18 -22.55 10.94
CA VAL A 139 13.49 -23.50 10.05
C VAL A 139 14.48 -24.43 9.34
N LEU A 140 15.62 -23.90 8.88
CA LEU A 140 16.67 -24.71 8.23
C LEU A 140 17.38 -25.66 9.22
N LYS A 141 17.36 -25.38 10.52
CA LYS A 141 17.85 -26.32 11.55
C LYS A 141 16.90 -27.48 11.84
N TRP A 142 15.63 -27.35 11.45
CA TRP A 142 14.59 -28.35 11.67
C TRP A 142 14.31 -29.23 10.44
N MET A 143 14.95 -28.93 9.31
CA MET A 143 14.88 -29.68 8.05
C MET A 143 16.17 -30.45 7.83
#